data_AF-E2NIT8-F1
#
_entry.id   AF-E2NIT8-F1
#
_cell.length_a   1.000
_cell.length_b   1.000
_cell.length_c   1.000
_cell.angle_alpha   90.00
_cell.angle_beta   90.00
_cell.angle_gamma   90.00
#
_symmetry.space_group_name_H-M   'P 1'
#
loop_
_entity.id
_entity.type
_entity.pdbx_description
1 polymer ?
#
loop_
_entity_poly.entity_id
_entity_poly.type
_entity_poly.pdbx_seq_one_letter_code
_entity_poly.pdbx_strand_id
1 'polypeptide(L)'
;MKLEQYLLGEKGVRIDIIRHFRYASIGFYAMKAQGAKSNGGFRFQIALPPYKYRRRGYIPRFTPSRNMGLAYNAGNEQYYYKNYRSSPGDNIMQSNSFNPYFIKSELLVY
;
A
#
# COMPACT_ATOMS: atom_id res chain seq x y z
N MET A 1 6.69 5.09 12.33
CA MET A 1 5.68 4.91 13.39
C MET A 1 4.60 5.96 13.18
N LYS A 2 3.32 5.60 13.28
CA LYS A 2 2.19 6.54 13.17
C LYS A 2 1.33 6.44 14.42
N LEU A 3 0.96 7.60 14.96
CA LEU A 3 -0.13 7.74 15.93
C LEU A 3 -1.40 8.00 15.15
N GLU A 4 -2.39 7.11 15.28
CA GLU A 4 -3.64 7.18 14.51
C GLU A 4 -4.83 7.14 15.47
N GLN A 5 -5.87 7.89 15.12
CA GLN A 5 -7.19 7.73 15.69
C GLN A 5 -8.02 6.90 14.71
N TYR A 6 -8.46 5.73 15.17
CA TYR A 6 -9.27 4.80 14.38
C TYR A 6 -10.75 5.23 14.36
N LEU A 7 -11.54 4.64 13.46
CA LEU A 7 -12.94 5.04 13.23
C LEU A 7 -13.83 4.99 14.47
N LEU A 8 -13.56 4.10 15.43
CA LEU A 8 -14.31 3.99 16.69
C LEU A 8 -13.79 4.95 17.78
N GLY A 9 -12.91 5.88 17.43
CA GLY A 9 -12.36 6.86 18.37
C GLY A 9 -11.16 6.35 19.18
N GLU A 10 -10.74 5.10 18.96
CA GLU A 10 -9.57 4.53 19.62
C GLU A 10 -8.30 5.27 19.19
N LYS A 11 -7.49 5.68 20.15
CA LYS A 11 -6.15 6.18 19.89
C LYS A 11 -5.17 5.02 19.98
N GLY A 12 -4.35 4.86 18.95
CA GLY A 12 -3.36 3.81 18.94
C GLY A 12 -2.15 4.12 18.09
N VAL A 13 -1.21 3.19 18.14
CA VAL A 13 0.06 3.28 17.44
C VAL A 13 0.11 2.17 16.41
N ARG A 14 0.54 2.52 15.20
CA ARG A 14 0.82 1.60 14.11
C ARG A 14 2.28 1.71 13.68
N ILE A 15 2.92 0.56 13.55
CA ILE A 15 4.27 0.42 13.02
C ILE A 15 4.17 -0.39 11.74
N ASP A 16 4.66 0.17 10.64
CA ASP A 16 4.76 -0.48 9.35
C ASP A 16 6.24 -0.65 9.01
N ILE A 17 6.66 -1.87 8.67
CA ILE A 17 7.98 -2.19 8.14
C ILE A 17 7.76 -2.66 6.70
N ILE A 18 8.21 -1.89 5.72
CA ILE A 18 7.99 -2.18 4.30
C ILE A 18 9.32 -2.33 3.59
N ARG A 19 9.45 -3.40 2.80
CA ARG A 19 10.47 -3.50 1.77
C ARG A 19 9.85 -3.17 0.41
N HIS A 20 10.45 -2.17 -0.22
CA HIS A 20 10.11 -1.79 -1.58
C HIS A 20 10.99 -2.53 -2.60
N PHE A 21 10.34 -3.08 -3.61
CA PHE A 21 10.95 -3.63 -4.84
C PHE A 21 10.51 -2.77 -6.03
N ARG A 22 11.03 -3.05 -7.24
CA ARG A 22 10.68 -2.28 -8.43
C ARG A 22 9.17 -2.19 -8.68
N TYR A 23 8.49 -3.32 -8.82
CA TYR A 23 7.03 -3.36 -9.08
C TYR A 23 6.22 -3.99 -7.94
N ALA A 24 6.83 -4.19 -6.79
CA ALA A 24 6.17 -4.79 -5.63
C ALA A 24 6.59 -4.10 -4.34
N SER A 25 5.76 -4.16 -3.32
CA SER A 25 6.10 -3.76 -1.97
C SER A 25 5.48 -4.74 -1.01
N ILE A 26 6.31 -5.30 -0.15
CA ILE A 26 5.92 -6.28 0.85
C ILE A 26 6.19 -5.62 2.19
N GLY A 27 5.23 -5.67 3.11
CA GLY A 27 5.43 -5.12 4.43
C GLY A 27 4.71 -5.90 5.50
N PHE A 28 5.22 -5.76 6.71
CA PHE A 28 4.58 -6.23 7.93
C PHE A 28 4.11 -5.01 8.71
N TYR A 29 3.01 -5.16 9.42
CA TYR A 29 2.54 -4.15 10.32
C TYR A 29 2.15 -4.74 11.66
N ALA A 30 2.35 -3.95 12.70
CA ALA A 30 1.88 -4.23 14.05
C ALA A 30 1.18 -2.99 14.58
N MET A 31 0.10 -3.18 15.32
CA MET A 31 -0.71 -2.10 15.85
C MET A 31 -1.25 -2.44 17.24
N LYS A 32 -1.38 -1.39 18.04
CA LYS A 32 -1.96 -1.46 19.38
C LYS A 32 -2.75 -0.18 19.65
N ALA A 33 -4.00 -0.32 20.07
CA ALA A 33 -4.86 0.80 20.44
C ALA A 33 -5.41 0.63 21.85
N GLN A 34 -5.82 1.75 22.44
CA GLN A 34 -6.43 1.75 23.76
C GLN A 34 -7.79 1.01 23.71
N GLY A 35 -7.94 0.01 24.58
CA GLY A 35 -9.16 -0.82 24.63
C GLY A 35 -9.23 -1.97 23.62
N ALA A 36 -8.20 -2.15 22.78
CA ALA A 36 -8.12 -3.20 21.78
C ALA A 36 -6.93 -4.14 22.04
N LYS A 37 -7.06 -5.43 21.69
CA LYS A 37 -5.94 -6.38 21.72
C LYS A 37 -4.89 -6.01 20.68
N SER A 38 -3.62 -6.27 20.95
CA SER A 38 -2.56 -6.06 19.97
C SER A 38 -2.80 -6.89 18.71
N ASN A 39 -2.67 -6.27 17.55
CA ASN A 39 -2.88 -6.92 16.28
C ASN A 39 -1.68 -6.68 15.34
N GLY A 40 -1.54 -7.49 14.31
CA GLY A 40 -0.56 -7.33 13.27
C GLY A 40 -0.94 -8.11 12.03
N GLY A 41 -0.10 -8.02 11.02
CA GLY A 41 -0.36 -8.65 9.75
C GLY A 41 0.70 -8.32 8.73
N PHE A 42 0.44 -8.76 7.51
CA PHE A 42 1.29 -8.44 6.37
C PHE A 42 0.46 -7.85 5.25
N ARG A 43 1.13 -7.07 4.40
CA ARG A 43 0.55 -6.43 3.24
C ARG A 43 1.48 -6.61 2.07
N PHE A 44 0.90 -6.96 0.93
CA PHE A 44 1.62 -6.96 -0.32
C PHE A 44 0.88 -6.08 -1.31
N GLN A 45 1.65 -5.33 -2.07
CA GLN A 45 1.12 -4.51 -3.14
C GLN A 45 1.99 -4.65 -4.37
N ILE A 46 1.36 -4.86 -5.52
CA ILE A 46 2.00 -5.16 -6.79
C ILE A 46 1.48 -4.15 -7.81
N ALA A 47 2.37 -3.57 -8.61
CA ALA A 47 1.99 -2.80 -9.78
C ALA A 47 1.58 -3.77 -10.89
N LEU A 48 0.42 -3.54 -11.51
CA LEU A 48 -0.08 -4.37 -12.60
C LEU A 48 0.50 -3.91 -13.94
N PRO A 49 0.79 -4.83 -14.87
CA PRO A 49 1.12 -4.47 -16.24
C PRO A 49 -0.12 -3.91 -16.98
N PRO A 50 0.06 -3.10 -18.04
CA PRO A 50 1.33 -2.64 -18.60
C PRO A 50 1.92 -1.43 -17.84
N TYR A 51 3.19 -1.51 -17.45
CA TYR A 51 3.89 -0.45 -16.67
C TYR A 51 4.10 0.85 -17.44
N LYS A 52 4.28 0.74 -18.77
CA LYS A 52 4.36 1.87 -19.70
C LYS A 52 3.33 1.63 -20.80
N TYR A 53 2.42 2.57 -20.97
CA TYR A 53 1.41 2.51 -22.03
C TYR A 53 1.96 3.17 -23.29
N ARG A 54 2.14 2.41 -24.38
CA ARG A 54 2.43 2.97 -25.71
C ARG A 54 1.24 2.70 -26.62
N ARG A 55 0.59 3.76 -27.11
CA ARG A 55 -0.52 3.63 -28.07
C ARG A 55 0.04 3.20 -29.43
N ARG A 56 -0.52 2.16 -30.03
CA ARG A 56 -0.28 1.81 -31.44
C ARG A 56 -1.59 1.93 -32.22
N GLY A 57 -1.64 2.85 -33.18
CA GLY A 57 -2.73 2.99 -34.15
C GLY A 57 -4.13 3.09 -33.55
N TYR A 58 -5.02 2.22 -34.04
CA TYR A 58 -6.47 2.21 -33.78
C TYR A 58 -6.89 1.38 -32.56
N ILE A 59 -5.96 0.81 -31.78
CA ILE A 59 -6.30 0.00 -30.60
C ILE A 59 -6.91 0.92 -29.50
N PRO A 60 -8.10 0.59 -28.95
CA PRO A 60 -8.71 1.37 -27.89
C PRO A 60 -7.89 1.29 -26.59
N ARG A 61 -7.90 2.39 -25.82
CA ARG A 61 -7.19 2.45 -24.54
C ARG A 61 -7.99 1.74 -23.46
N PHE A 62 -7.50 0.59 -23.02
CA PHE A 62 -7.93 -0.04 -21.77
C PHE A 62 -6.91 0.29 -20.67
N THR A 63 -7.36 0.99 -19.62
CA THR A 63 -6.53 1.38 -18.48
C THR A 63 -6.95 0.55 -17.26
N PRO A 64 -6.33 -0.61 -17.00
CA PRO A 64 -6.59 -1.36 -15.78
C PRO A 64 -6.12 -0.58 -14.56
N SER A 65 -6.49 -1.04 -13.36
CA SER A 65 -5.90 -0.51 -12.13
C SER A 65 -4.38 -0.57 -12.21
N ARG A 66 -3.69 0.51 -11.83
CA ARG A 66 -2.23 0.55 -11.84
C ARG A 66 -1.62 -0.36 -10.78
N ASN A 67 -2.35 -0.60 -9.68
CA ASN A 67 -1.87 -1.36 -8.54
C ASN A 67 -2.94 -2.32 -8.01
N MET A 68 -2.49 -3.48 -7.55
CA MET A 68 -3.28 -4.44 -6.79
C MET A 68 -2.64 -4.61 -5.41
N GLY A 69 -3.44 -4.72 -4.35
CA GLY A 69 -2.93 -4.92 -3.01
C GLY A 69 -3.80 -5.85 -2.18
N LEU A 70 -3.15 -6.59 -1.29
CA LEU A 70 -3.79 -7.44 -0.29
C LEU A 70 -3.17 -7.14 1.07
N ALA A 71 -4.00 -7.18 2.11
CA ALA A 71 -3.57 -7.15 3.49
C ALA A 71 -4.18 -8.35 4.21
N TYR A 72 -3.34 -9.08 4.92
CA TYR A 72 -3.75 -10.11 5.86
C TYR A 72 -3.73 -9.53 7.26
N ASN A 73 -4.80 -9.78 8.01
CA ASN A 73 -4.95 -9.41 9.39
C ASN A 73 -4.87 -10.68 10.25
N ALA A 74 -3.95 -10.74 11.21
CA ALA A 74 -3.76 -11.91 12.06
C ALA A 74 -4.75 -11.97 13.24
N GLY A 75 -5.23 -10.81 13.70
CA GLY A 75 -6.22 -10.72 14.76
C GLY A 75 -7.65 -10.91 14.25
N ASN A 76 -8.55 -11.27 15.16
CA ASN A 76 -9.98 -11.47 14.89
C ASN A 76 -10.81 -10.20 15.17
N GLU A 77 -10.19 -9.02 15.21
CA GLU A 77 -10.91 -7.79 15.49
C GLU A 77 -11.71 -7.32 14.27
N GLN A 78 -13.04 -7.44 14.34
CA GLN A 78 -13.94 -7.01 13.27
C GLN A 78 -14.21 -5.50 13.27
N TYR A 79 -14.09 -4.84 14.42
CA TYR A 79 -14.54 -3.45 14.63
C TYR A 79 -13.41 -2.49 14.93
N TYR A 80 -12.45 -2.91 15.75
CA TYR A 80 -11.26 -2.15 16.13
C TYR A 80 -10.34 -1.94 14.93
N TYR A 81 -9.45 -0.95 15.02
CA TYR A 81 -8.37 -0.73 14.03
C TYR A 81 -8.80 -0.37 12.59
N LYS A 82 -10.07 -0.02 12.37
CA LYS A 82 -10.51 0.46 11.06
C LYS A 82 -10.04 1.88 10.81
N ASN A 83 -9.47 2.09 9.64
CA ASN A 83 -9.07 3.39 9.12
C ASN A 83 -9.75 3.66 7.79
N TYR A 84 -9.88 4.93 7.45
CA TYR A 84 -10.29 5.38 6.13
C TYR A 84 -9.09 5.83 5.32
N ARG A 85 -9.22 5.80 3.98
CA ARG A 85 -8.27 6.45 3.08
C ARG A 85 -8.93 7.69 2.54
N SER A 86 -8.30 8.84 2.73
CA SER A 86 -8.84 10.13 2.28
C SER A 86 -8.56 10.37 0.80
N SER A 87 -7.39 9.94 0.31
CA SER A 87 -6.99 10.12 -1.09
C SER A 87 -6.79 8.77 -1.81
N PRO A 88 -7.20 8.66 -3.09
CA PRO A 88 -6.85 7.53 -3.95
C PRO A 88 -5.34 7.34 -4.11
N GLY A 89 -4.55 8.40 -3.92
CA GLY A 89 -3.09 8.39 -3.99
C GLY A 89 -2.39 7.89 -2.72
N ASP A 90 -3.12 7.73 -1.60
CA ASP A 90 -2.54 7.30 -0.31
C ASP A 90 -2.26 5.79 -0.32
N ASN A 91 -1.16 5.42 -1.00
CA ASN A 91 -0.84 4.03 -1.25
C ASN A 91 0.66 3.73 -1.19
N ILE A 92 1.01 2.48 -0.85
CA ILE A 92 2.40 2.05 -0.67
C ILE A 92 3.16 2.11 -1.99
N MET A 93 2.51 1.75 -3.11
CA MET A 93 3.06 1.91 -4.46
C MET A 93 3.33 3.37 -4.84
N GLN A 94 2.46 4.29 -4.43
CA GLN A 94 2.72 5.72 -4.67
C GLN A 94 3.95 6.17 -3.87
N SER A 95 4.09 5.70 -2.63
CA SER A 95 5.28 5.96 -1.81
C SER A 95 6.55 5.39 -2.46
N ASN A 96 6.48 4.19 -3.03
CA ASN A 96 7.59 3.57 -3.75
C ASN A 96 8.02 4.35 -5.00
N SER A 97 7.10 5.08 -5.65
CA SER A 97 7.43 5.87 -6.84
C SER A 97 8.47 6.97 -6.59
N PHE A 98 8.58 7.43 -5.34
CA PHE A 98 9.58 8.41 -4.91
C PHE A 98 10.93 7.78 -4.52
N ASN A 99 11.04 6.46 -4.53
CA ASN A 99 12.29 5.78 -4.21
C ASN A 99 13.33 6.00 -5.33
N PRO A 100 14.55 6.50 -5.02
CA PRO A 100 15.60 6.71 -6.02
C PRO A 100 15.93 5.44 -6.84
N TYR A 101 15.88 4.26 -6.21
CA TYR A 101 16.10 2.99 -6.91
C TYR A 101 15.01 2.71 -7.95
N PHE A 102 13.75 3.02 -7.62
CA PHE A 102 12.65 2.87 -8.56
C PHE A 102 12.80 3.85 -9.72
N ILE A 103 13.06 5.12 -9.43
CA ILE A 103 13.25 6.16 -10.45
C ILE A 103 14.40 5.78 -11.40
N LYS A 104 15.56 5.38 -10.86
CA LYS A 104 16.71 4.94 -11.65
C LYS A 104 16.35 3.74 -12.54
N SER A 105 15.60 2.78 -12.02
CA SER A 105 15.17 1.61 -12.80
C SER A 105 14.26 1.96 -13.97
N GLU A 106 13.44 3.01 -13.86
CA GLU A 106 12.56 3.46 -14.94
C GLU A 106 13.29 4.25 -16.03
N LEU A 107 14.39 4.93 -15.67
CA LEU A 107 15.27 5.67 -16.58
C LEU A 107 16.19 4.74 -17.39
N LEU A 108 16.68 3.64 -16.80
CA LEU A 108 17.57 2.69 -17.46
C LEU A 108 16.88 1.82 -18.52
N VAL A 109 15.55 1.82 -18.59
CA VAL A 109 14.79 1.12 -19.64
C VAL A 109 14.53 2.06 -20.82
N TYR A 110 15.57 2.77 -21.26
CA TYR A 110 15.60 3.55 -22.50
C TYR A 110 16.55 2.89 -23.49
#